data_AF-A0ABD2M7B4-F1
#
_entry.id   AF-A0ABD2M7B4-F1
#
_cell.length_a   1.000
_cell.length_b   1.000
_cell.length_c   1.000
_cell.angle_alpha   90.00
_cell.angle_beta   90.00
_cell.angle_gamma   90.00
#
_symmetry.space_group_name_H-M   'P 1'
#
loop_
_entity.id
_entity.type
_entity.pdbx_description
1 polymer ?
#
loop_
_entity_poly.entity_id
_entity_poly.type
_entity_poly.pdbx_seq_one_letter_code
_entity_poly.pdbx_strand_id
1 'polypeptide(L)'
;MLFLLLSVQLLSFLPCSFSASLSVPPAYSTKDTCLSESSATDSISAQLNTPITGGQFTFYGIGGQGACGLDIDTPTKSAAGSGTLFNSNAAWVESCLPDARYLLNDLVCINRCVKIEYKGNTLTVPINNKCSECAKDHVDLSEEAFNWLEPGGGSVGVAKNATITYVKC
;
A
#
# COMPACT_ATOMS: atom_id res chain seq x y z
N MET A 1 39.84 49.15 -29.84
CA MET A 1 39.38 47.78 -29.52
C MET A 1 38.86 47.78 -28.11
N LEU A 2 37.54 47.66 -27.96
CA LEU A 2 36.79 47.78 -26.71
C LEU A 2 36.61 46.36 -26.14
N PHE A 3 37.15 46.09 -24.95
CA PHE A 3 36.99 44.80 -24.26
C PHE A 3 35.64 44.78 -23.54
N LEU A 4 34.73 43.91 -24.00
CA LEU A 4 33.46 43.62 -23.34
C LEU A 4 33.68 42.55 -22.25
N LEU A 5 33.49 42.91 -20.99
CA LEU A 5 33.43 42.00 -19.85
C LEU A 5 32.02 41.39 -19.78
N LEU A 6 31.87 40.10 -20.11
CA LEU A 6 30.64 39.34 -19.86
C LEU A 6 30.64 38.84 -18.42
N SER A 7 29.71 39.33 -17.61
CA SER A 7 29.41 38.81 -16.27
C SER A 7 28.58 37.53 -16.39
N VAL A 8 29.16 36.40 -15.99
CA VAL A 8 28.43 35.13 -15.85
C VAL A 8 27.68 35.18 -14.52
N GLN A 9 26.37 35.43 -14.57
CA GLN A 9 25.50 35.27 -13.41
C GLN A 9 25.30 33.77 -13.14
N LEU A 10 25.86 33.31 -12.02
CA LEU A 10 25.68 31.96 -11.49
C LEU A 10 24.23 31.83 -10.99
N LEU A 11 23.34 31.28 -11.80
CA LEU A 11 22.00 30.86 -11.38
C LEU A 11 22.14 29.68 -10.42
N SER A 12 22.00 29.96 -9.12
CA SER A 12 21.89 28.96 -8.07
C SER A 12 20.60 28.15 -8.26
N PHE A 13 20.73 26.95 -8.83
CA PHE A 13 19.67 25.95 -8.88
C PHE A 13 19.40 25.45 -7.45
N LEU A 14 18.35 25.95 -6.80
CA LEU A 14 17.77 25.25 -5.66
C LEU A 14 17.18 23.93 -6.19
N PRO A 15 17.55 22.75 -5.65
CA PRO A 15 16.87 21.52 -5.99
C PRO A 15 15.44 21.61 -5.46
N CYS A 16 14.47 21.78 -6.36
CA CYS A 16 13.07 21.46 -6.05
C CYS A 16 13.03 19.97 -5.69
N SER A 17 12.85 19.64 -4.41
CA SER A 17 12.49 18.29 -4.00
C SER A 17 11.11 17.98 -4.57
N PHE A 18 11.07 17.19 -5.64
CA PHE A 18 9.82 16.69 -6.20
C PHE A 18 9.28 15.57 -5.31
N SER A 19 8.17 15.84 -4.65
CA SER A 19 7.35 14.83 -3.97
C SER A 19 6.41 14.18 -4.98
N ALA A 20 6.54 12.88 -5.22
CA ALA A 20 5.61 12.12 -6.05
C ALA A 20 4.49 11.51 -5.19
N SER A 21 3.27 11.48 -5.73
CA SER A 21 2.14 10.79 -5.10
C SER A 21 1.48 9.84 -6.09
N LEU A 22 1.28 8.59 -5.67
CA LEU A 22 0.59 7.56 -6.45
C LEU A 22 -0.50 6.92 -5.60
N SER A 23 -1.71 6.83 -6.16
CA SER A 23 -2.82 6.09 -5.57
C SER A 23 -3.28 5.03 -6.55
N VAL A 24 -3.30 3.78 -6.11
CA VAL A 24 -3.74 2.63 -6.90
C VAL A 24 -5.08 2.16 -6.33
N PRO A 25 -6.16 2.13 -7.13
CA PRO A 25 -7.44 1.65 -6.65
C PRO A 25 -7.44 0.12 -6.50
N PRO A 26 -8.34 -0.45 -5.67
CA PRO A 26 -8.62 -1.88 -5.69
C PRO A 26 -8.98 -2.37 -7.11
N ALA A 27 -8.57 -3.58 -7.47
CA ALA A 27 -8.93 -4.18 -8.76
C ALA A 27 -10.42 -4.52 -8.85
N TYR A 28 -11.07 -4.76 -7.71
CA TYR A 28 -12.48 -5.12 -7.61
C TYR A 28 -13.18 -4.21 -6.60
N SER A 29 -14.37 -3.73 -6.96
CA SER A 29 -15.24 -2.98 -6.06
C SER A 29 -16.05 -3.90 -5.13
N THR A 30 -16.72 -3.31 -4.15
CA THR A 30 -17.71 -4.02 -3.30
C THR A 30 -18.88 -4.58 -4.13
N LYS A 31 -19.23 -3.93 -5.24
CA LYS A 31 -20.24 -4.42 -6.18
C LYS A 31 -19.77 -5.66 -6.93
N ASP A 32 -18.50 -5.69 -7.36
CA ASP A 32 -17.94 -6.83 -8.09
C ASP A 32 -17.79 -8.06 -7.19
N THR A 33 -17.44 -7.84 -5.93
CA THR A 33 -17.20 -8.91 -4.95
C THR A 33 -18.46 -9.36 -4.21
N CYS A 34 -19.52 -8.54 -4.21
CA CYS A 34 -20.70 -8.67 -3.34
C CYS A 34 -20.40 -8.64 -1.82
N LEU A 35 -19.22 -8.15 -1.44
CA LEU A 35 -18.90 -7.87 -0.04
C LEU A 35 -19.46 -6.50 0.36
N SER A 36 -19.88 -6.38 1.62
CA SER A 36 -20.35 -5.12 2.21
C SER A 36 -19.58 -4.79 3.48
N GLU A 37 -19.15 -3.54 3.63
CA GLU A 37 -18.53 -3.05 4.86
C GLU A 37 -19.46 -3.23 6.08
N SER A 38 -20.78 -3.17 5.89
CA SER A 38 -21.76 -3.26 7.00
C SER A 38 -21.94 -4.67 7.56
N SER A 39 -21.58 -5.71 6.81
CA SER A 39 -21.73 -7.11 7.21
C SER A 39 -20.40 -7.78 7.54
N ALA A 40 -19.29 -7.06 7.38
CA ALA A 40 -17.95 -7.59 7.59
C ALA A 40 -17.57 -7.59 9.07
N THR A 41 -16.74 -8.56 9.47
CA THR A 41 -16.10 -8.48 10.78
C THR A 41 -15.08 -7.36 10.81
N ASP A 42 -14.98 -6.64 11.92
CA ASP A 42 -14.10 -5.48 12.03
C ASP A 42 -12.94 -5.74 13.00
N SER A 43 -11.73 -5.47 12.55
CA SER A 43 -10.52 -5.37 13.39
C SER A 43 -9.59 -4.23 12.98
N ILE A 44 -9.95 -3.47 11.94
CA ILE A 44 -9.13 -2.40 11.37
C ILE A 44 -9.63 -1.00 11.75
N SER A 45 -10.92 -0.80 12.05
CA SER A 45 -11.49 0.55 12.20
C SER A 45 -10.78 1.41 13.24
N ALA A 46 -10.32 0.81 14.35
CA ALA A 46 -9.57 1.53 15.38
C ALA A 46 -8.21 2.08 14.90
N GLN A 47 -7.68 1.56 13.79
CA GLN A 47 -6.41 1.97 13.21
C GLN A 47 -6.57 2.94 12.02
N LEU A 48 -7.79 3.12 11.51
CA LEU A 48 -8.01 3.97 10.34
C LEU A 48 -7.63 5.42 10.62
N ASN A 49 -7.01 6.06 9.63
CA ASN A 49 -6.58 7.45 9.64
C ASN A 49 -5.66 7.81 10.82
N THR A 50 -5.01 6.83 11.42
CA THR A 50 -4.04 7.00 12.50
C THR A 50 -2.63 6.74 11.95
N PRO A 51 -1.83 7.79 11.69
CA PRO A 51 -0.47 7.62 11.18
C PRO A 51 0.45 6.98 12.22
N ILE A 52 1.24 6.01 11.80
CA ILE A 52 2.29 5.38 12.61
C ILE A 52 3.65 5.75 12.00
N THR A 53 4.42 6.57 12.70
CA THR A 53 5.76 7.00 12.27
C THR A 53 6.84 6.00 12.68
N GLY A 54 7.96 5.97 11.96
CA GLY A 54 9.06 5.04 12.25
C GLY A 54 8.80 3.62 11.73
N GLY A 55 7.73 3.42 10.95
CA GLY A 55 7.38 2.14 10.37
C GLY A 55 8.35 1.69 9.28
N GLN A 56 8.10 0.48 8.79
CA GLN A 56 8.89 -0.16 7.76
C GLN A 56 8.01 -0.82 6.70
N PHE A 57 8.59 -1.06 5.53
CA PHE A 57 7.98 -1.90 4.52
C PHE A 57 9.01 -2.82 3.87
N THR A 58 8.53 -4.00 3.50
CA THR A 58 9.25 -5.05 2.77
C THR A 58 8.50 -5.36 1.47
N PHE A 59 8.90 -6.43 0.77
CA PHE A 59 8.12 -6.94 -0.33
C PHE A 59 7.98 -8.46 -0.28
N TYR A 60 6.87 -8.95 -0.81
CA TYR A 60 6.63 -10.36 -1.07
C TYR A 60 6.81 -10.67 -2.56
N GLY A 61 6.94 -11.97 -2.88
CA GLY A 61 7.09 -12.46 -4.25
C GLY A 61 5.80 -12.34 -5.08
N ILE A 62 5.82 -12.90 -6.29
CA ILE A 62 4.68 -12.83 -7.21
C ILE A 62 3.84 -14.10 -7.18
N GLY A 63 2.55 -13.95 -7.46
CA GLY A 63 1.63 -15.01 -7.83
C GLY A 63 0.85 -15.63 -6.68
N GLY A 64 -0.37 -16.05 -6.99
CA GLY A 64 -1.25 -16.76 -6.06
C GLY A 64 -2.31 -15.88 -5.41
N GLN A 65 -3.10 -16.53 -4.55
CA GLN A 65 -4.23 -15.92 -3.87
C GLN A 65 -3.82 -15.47 -2.46
N GLY A 66 -4.10 -14.20 -2.14
CA GLY A 66 -3.84 -13.63 -0.83
C GLY A 66 -4.88 -14.02 0.20
N ALA A 67 -4.64 -13.63 1.45
CA ALA A 67 -5.55 -13.92 2.56
C ALA A 67 -6.96 -13.33 2.41
N CYS A 68 -7.19 -12.39 1.49
CA CYS A 68 -8.51 -11.86 1.17
C CYS A 68 -9.27 -12.67 0.10
N GLY A 69 -8.67 -13.73 -0.47
CA GLY A 69 -9.25 -14.47 -1.60
C GLY A 69 -9.02 -13.80 -2.97
N LEU A 70 -8.27 -12.70 -3.00
CA LEU A 70 -7.92 -11.95 -4.21
C LEU A 70 -6.50 -12.29 -4.66
N ASP A 71 -6.22 -12.17 -5.95
CA ASP A 71 -4.87 -12.41 -6.47
C ASP A 71 -3.92 -11.31 -5.99
N ILE A 72 -2.76 -11.70 -5.46
CA ILE A 72 -1.85 -10.75 -4.79
C ILE A 72 -1.24 -9.75 -5.79
N ASP A 73 -1.05 -10.17 -7.04
CA ASP A 73 -0.53 -9.34 -8.14
C ASP A 73 -1.62 -8.55 -8.88
N THR A 74 -2.86 -8.56 -8.38
CA THR A 74 -3.99 -7.84 -8.99
C THR A 74 -4.65 -6.91 -7.97
N PRO A 75 -4.41 -5.58 -8.04
CA PRO A 75 -3.60 -4.89 -9.02
C PRO A 75 -2.10 -5.13 -8.81
N THR A 76 -1.29 -4.80 -9.81
CA THR A 76 0.17 -4.96 -9.79
C THR A 76 0.85 -4.31 -8.58
N LYS A 77 0.25 -3.25 -8.02
CA LYS A 77 0.72 -2.52 -6.83
C LYS A 77 -0.30 -2.68 -5.71
N SER A 78 0.03 -3.49 -4.73
CA SER A 78 -0.86 -3.90 -3.62
C SER A 78 -0.04 -4.08 -2.35
N ALA A 79 -0.71 -4.41 -1.24
CA ALA A 79 -0.08 -4.66 0.04
C ALA A 79 -0.67 -5.88 0.77
N ALA A 80 0.21 -6.57 1.51
CA ALA A 80 -0.16 -7.39 2.63
C ALA A 80 -0.17 -6.53 3.91
N GLY A 81 -1.35 -6.39 4.52
CA GLY A 81 -1.51 -5.65 5.77
C GLY A 81 -1.08 -6.48 6.99
N SER A 82 -0.87 -5.81 8.13
CA SER A 82 -0.58 -6.48 9.40
C SER A 82 -1.60 -7.56 9.76
N GLY A 83 -1.13 -8.74 10.13
CA GLY A 83 -1.97 -9.86 10.58
C GLY A 83 -2.84 -9.52 11.80
N THR A 84 -2.43 -8.55 12.61
CA THR A 84 -3.21 -8.08 13.77
C THR A 84 -4.46 -7.28 13.41
N LEU A 85 -4.60 -6.88 12.14
CA LEU A 85 -5.76 -6.16 11.61
C LEU A 85 -6.78 -7.10 10.94
N PHE A 86 -6.44 -8.38 10.80
CA PHE A 86 -7.35 -9.42 10.33
C PHE A 86 -8.10 -10.04 11.52
N ASN A 87 -9.40 -10.15 11.40
CA ASN A 87 -10.27 -10.77 12.38
C ASN A 87 -10.25 -12.30 12.22
N SER A 88 -9.86 -13.02 13.27
CA SER A 88 -9.82 -14.49 13.23
C SER A 88 -11.19 -15.16 13.11
N ASN A 89 -12.29 -14.42 13.30
CA ASN A 89 -13.66 -14.90 13.17
C ASN A 89 -14.30 -14.50 11.82
N ALA A 90 -13.53 -13.89 10.91
CA ALA A 90 -14.02 -13.53 9.58
C ALA A 90 -14.47 -14.79 8.81
N ALA A 91 -15.63 -14.71 8.18
CA ALA A 91 -16.18 -15.80 7.39
C ALA A 91 -15.70 -15.72 5.93
N TRP A 92 -15.45 -16.87 5.32
CA TRP A 92 -15.31 -16.97 3.87
C TRP A 92 -16.70 -17.05 3.25
N VAL A 93 -16.98 -16.17 2.28
CA VAL A 93 -18.26 -16.10 1.57
C VAL A 93 -18.04 -16.20 0.07
N GLU A 94 -19.00 -16.80 -0.63
CA GLU A 94 -18.99 -16.84 -2.10
C GLU A 94 -19.08 -15.41 -2.67
N SER A 95 -18.25 -15.09 -3.66
CA SER A 95 -18.25 -13.77 -4.28
C SER A 95 -19.09 -13.71 -5.55
N CYS A 96 -19.38 -12.48 -5.99
CA CYS A 96 -20.01 -12.23 -7.30
C CYS A 96 -19.03 -12.12 -8.47
N LEU A 97 -17.76 -12.52 -8.27
CA LEU A 97 -16.81 -12.58 -9.38
C LEU A 97 -17.21 -13.71 -10.36
N PRO A 98 -16.83 -13.62 -11.66
CA PRO A 98 -17.22 -14.61 -12.66
C PRO A 98 -16.83 -16.07 -12.34
N ASP A 99 -15.81 -16.27 -11.51
CA ASP A 99 -15.33 -17.59 -11.09
C ASP A 99 -15.90 -18.06 -9.74
N ALA A 100 -16.79 -17.28 -9.13
CA ALA A 100 -17.43 -17.57 -7.84
C ALA A 100 -16.44 -17.94 -6.73
N ARG A 101 -15.20 -17.42 -6.77
CA ARG A 101 -14.20 -17.69 -5.72
C ARG A 101 -14.71 -17.17 -4.37
N TYR A 102 -14.28 -17.82 -3.29
CA TYR A 102 -14.58 -17.36 -1.95
C TYR A 102 -13.66 -16.20 -1.56
N LEU A 103 -14.24 -15.19 -0.92
CA LEU A 103 -13.52 -14.03 -0.39
C LEU A 103 -13.72 -13.95 1.13
N LEU A 104 -12.73 -13.38 1.81
CA LEU A 104 -12.81 -13.19 3.25
C LEU A 104 -13.68 -11.97 3.56
N ASN A 105 -14.81 -12.17 4.26
CA ASN A 105 -15.70 -11.09 4.71
C ASN A 105 -15.16 -10.40 5.97
N ASP A 106 -13.96 -9.82 5.83
CA ASP A 106 -13.24 -9.05 6.83
C ASP A 106 -13.08 -7.62 6.34
N LEU A 107 -13.27 -6.64 7.22
CA LEU A 107 -13.24 -5.24 6.85
C LEU A 107 -11.86 -4.81 6.29
N VAL A 108 -10.76 -5.46 6.70
CA VAL A 108 -9.42 -5.23 6.11
C VAL A 108 -9.34 -5.63 4.63
N CYS A 109 -10.17 -6.56 4.18
CA CYS A 109 -10.24 -7.03 2.80
C CYS A 109 -11.24 -6.27 1.93
N ILE A 110 -11.99 -5.31 2.52
CA ILE A 110 -13.10 -4.64 1.85
C ILE A 110 -12.80 -3.14 1.78
N ASN A 111 -12.35 -2.69 0.61
CA ASN A 111 -12.10 -1.28 0.32
C ASN A 111 -11.17 -0.61 1.36
N ARG A 112 -10.09 -1.29 1.71
CA ARG A 112 -9.04 -0.76 2.59
C ARG A 112 -7.71 -0.70 1.86
N CYS A 113 -7.03 0.42 2.09
CA CYS A 113 -5.75 0.74 1.51
C CYS A 113 -4.77 1.05 2.62
N VAL A 114 -3.49 0.94 2.30
CA VAL A 114 -2.42 1.49 3.12
C VAL A 114 -1.76 2.62 2.37
N LYS A 115 -1.67 3.78 3.05
CA LYS A 115 -0.92 4.95 2.62
C LYS A 115 0.44 4.92 3.30
N ILE A 116 1.49 4.99 2.51
CA ILE A 116 2.88 4.99 2.95
C ILE A 116 3.52 6.30 2.51
N GLU A 117 4.00 7.07 3.47
CA GLU A 117 4.79 8.28 3.22
C GLU A 117 6.26 7.98 3.52
N TYR A 118 7.12 8.15 2.53
CA TYR A 118 8.52 7.73 2.60
C TYR A 118 9.40 8.56 1.67
N LYS A 119 10.50 9.12 2.19
CA LYS A 119 11.45 9.98 1.46
C LYS A 119 10.79 11.10 0.62
N GLY A 120 9.69 11.66 1.13
CA GLY A 120 8.93 12.71 0.45
C GLY A 120 7.95 12.21 -0.62
N ASN A 121 7.86 10.91 -0.85
CA ASN A 121 6.86 10.30 -1.73
C ASN A 121 5.70 9.72 -0.93
N THR A 122 4.53 9.61 -1.58
CA THR A 122 3.33 9.01 -0.99
C THR A 122 2.79 7.94 -1.93
N LEU A 123 2.63 6.72 -1.41
CA LEU A 123 1.99 5.61 -2.11
C LEU A 123 0.74 5.17 -1.34
N THR A 124 -0.40 5.11 -2.01
CA THR A 124 -1.62 4.46 -1.49
C THR A 124 -1.95 3.26 -2.35
N VAL A 125 -2.01 2.07 -1.75
CA VAL A 125 -2.28 0.80 -2.44
C VAL A 125 -3.30 -0.04 -1.68
N PRO A 126 -4.11 -0.86 -2.37
CA PRO A 126 -5.11 -1.69 -1.73
C PRO A 126 -4.48 -2.85 -0.95
N ILE A 127 -5.14 -3.24 0.13
CA ILE A 127 -4.80 -4.43 0.91
C ILE A 127 -5.57 -5.62 0.31
N ASN A 128 -4.83 -6.59 -0.21
CA ASN A 128 -5.40 -7.83 -0.76
C ASN A 128 -4.76 -9.10 -0.14
N ASN A 129 -3.78 -8.92 0.76
CA ASN A 129 -3.08 -10.01 1.42
C ASN A 129 -2.81 -9.71 2.90
N LYS A 130 -2.30 -10.71 3.63
CA LYS A 130 -1.92 -10.64 5.04
C LYS A 130 -0.45 -10.98 5.23
N CYS A 131 0.28 -10.11 5.91
CA CYS A 131 1.56 -10.46 6.52
C CYS A 131 1.32 -10.87 7.97
N SER A 132 1.41 -12.17 8.27
CA SER A 132 0.92 -12.74 9.53
C SER A 132 1.75 -12.30 10.75
N GLU A 133 3.03 -12.07 10.52
CA GLU A 133 4.06 -11.69 11.49
C GLU A 133 4.24 -10.17 11.61
N CYS A 134 3.76 -9.41 10.63
CA CYS A 134 3.94 -7.96 10.61
C CYS A 134 3.13 -7.28 11.72
N ALA A 135 3.80 -6.42 12.49
CA ALA A 135 3.13 -5.44 13.34
C ALA A 135 2.43 -4.36 12.50
N LYS A 136 1.61 -3.51 13.12
CA LYS A 136 0.79 -2.51 12.39
C LYS A 136 1.61 -1.49 11.61
N ASP A 137 2.83 -1.23 12.03
CA ASP A 137 3.81 -0.35 11.41
C ASP A 137 4.72 -1.05 10.38
N HIS A 138 4.47 -2.32 10.09
CA HIS A 138 5.15 -3.09 9.04
C HIS A 138 4.15 -3.52 7.98
N VAL A 139 4.39 -3.09 6.74
CA VAL A 139 3.60 -3.46 5.56
C VAL A 139 4.47 -4.27 4.61
N ASP A 140 3.93 -5.34 4.03
CA ASP A 140 4.63 -6.11 3.00
C ASP A 140 4.04 -5.78 1.63
N LEU A 141 4.79 -5.12 0.76
CA LEU A 141 4.30 -4.61 -0.52
C LEU A 141 4.46 -5.64 -1.64
N SER A 142 3.68 -5.51 -2.72
CA SER A 142 4.10 -6.16 -3.96
C SER A 142 5.45 -5.58 -4.39
N GLU A 143 6.29 -6.37 -5.06
CA GLU A 143 7.62 -5.94 -5.52
C GLU A 143 7.54 -4.64 -6.35
N GLU A 144 6.51 -4.51 -7.17
CA GLU A 144 6.22 -3.32 -7.98
C GLU A 144 5.85 -2.08 -7.15
N ALA A 145 5.16 -2.25 -6.02
CA ALA A 145 4.86 -1.16 -5.10
C ALA A 145 6.10 -0.76 -4.30
N PHE A 146 6.89 -1.74 -3.86
CA PHE A 146 8.17 -1.53 -3.19
C PHE A 146 9.14 -0.75 -4.07
N ASN A 147 9.36 -1.20 -5.31
CA ASN A 147 10.29 -0.57 -6.26
C ASN A 147 9.87 0.85 -6.65
N TRP A 148 8.58 1.18 -6.57
CA TRP A 148 8.13 2.56 -6.78
C TRP A 148 8.55 3.49 -5.65
N LEU A 149 8.46 3.04 -4.39
CA LEU A 149 8.85 3.82 -3.21
C LEU A 149 10.37 3.83 -2.98
N GLU A 150 11.02 2.69 -3.18
CA GLU A 150 12.44 2.46 -2.93
C GLU A 150 13.09 1.75 -4.12
N PRO A 151 13.28 2.43 -5.27
CA PRO A 151 13.86 1.84 -6.47
C PRO A 151 15.31 1.35 -6.29
N GLY A 152 15.98 1.78 -5.22
CA GLY A 152 17.31 1.29 -4.83
C GLY A 152 17.30 -0.07 -4.12
N GLY A 153 16.13 -0.70 -3.92
CA GLY A 153 16.02 -2.01 -3.27
C GLY A 153 16.06 -1.97 -1.73
N GLY A 154 16.29 -0.81 -1.13
CA GLY A 154 16.41 -0.64 0.32
C GLY A 154 17.66 -1.33 0.89
N SER A 155 17.67 -1.53 2.21
CA SER A 155 18.72 -2.32 2.87
C SER A 155 18.29 -3.78 2.95
N VAL A 156 18.75 -4.61 2.00
CA VAL A 156 18.39 -6.04 1.93
C VAL A 156 16.87 -6.24 1.81
N GLY A 157 16.19 -5.43 0.98
CA GLY A 157 14.74 -5.53 0.77
C GLY A 157 13.89 -4.93 1.90
N VAL A 158 14.50 -4.19 2.83
CA VAL A 158 13.80 -3.51 3.92
C VAL A 158 13.99 -1.99 3.81
N ALA A 159 12.88 -1.25 3.83
CA ALA A 159 12.88 0.20 3.94
C ALA A 159 12.27 0.62 5.28
N LYS A 160 12.93 1.55 5.98
CA LYS A 160 12.57 1.98 7.35
C LYS A 160 12.35 3.49 7.43
N ASN A 161 11.75 3.95 8.53
CA ASN A 161 11.38 5.34 8.77
C ASN A 161 10.29 5.86 7.82
N ALA A 162 9.35 4.97 7.45
CA ALA A 162 8.13 5.37 6.77
C ALA A 162 7.06 5.81 7.77
N THR A 163 6.07 6.55 7.29
CA THR A 163 4.80 6.74 7.99
C THR A 163 3.74 5.87 7.34
N ILE A 164 3.16 4.95 8.11
CA ILE A 164 2.13 4.02 7.65
C ILE A 164 0.76 4.52 8.15
N THR A 165 -0.21 4.66 7.25
CA THR A 165 -1.59 4.99 7.61
C THR A 165 -2.55 4.08 6.89
N TYR A 166 -3.37 3.35 7.63
CA TYR A 166 -4.47 2.57 7.05
C TYR A 166 -5.64 3.51 6.75
N VAL A 167 -6.18 3.42 5.55
CA VAL A 167 -7.23 4.32 5.06
C VAL A 167 -8.30 3.52 4.33
N LYS A 168 -9.47 4.12 4.12
CA LYS A 168 -10.36 3.63 3.08
C LYS A 168 -9.72 3.92 1.72
N CYS A 169 -9.86 2.99 0.78
CA CYS A 169 -9.80 3.37 -0.62
C CYS A 169 -11.11 4.11 -0.97
#